data_AF-A0A7J6AUV8-F1
#
_entry.id   AF-A0A7J6AUV8-F1
#
_cell.length_a   1.000
_cell.length_b   1.000
_cell.length_c   1.000
_cell.angle_alpha   90.00
_cell.angle_beta   90.00
_cell.angle_gamma   90.00
#
_symmetry.space_group_name_H-M   'P 1'
#
loop_
_entity.id
_entity.type
_entity.pdbx_description
1 polymer ?
#
loop_
_entity_poly.entity_id
_entity_poly.type
_entity_poly.pdbx_seq_one_letter_code
_entity_poly.pdbx_strand_id
1 'polypeptide(L)'
;MGKIIHDNMKELPMTQTKVMETRVSRCPMAAKMKNFQNGSSHQDTLYHRAVKNQLCKPKMCEGSIMNPKTLMRSSPVSPPSTNELLTQAIDFINQYYKSFKTSKIDEHLARVNEVANEIDATGSYQLTLQELAFGAKQAWRNAPRCIGRIQWSNLQVFDARKCRTSKEMFQFLCSHLKFATNGGNLRSAITVFPQRTDGQHDFRVWNSQLIRYAGYQMENGRIIGDPSNVEFTEICVQLGWTPKYGSFDVLPLILQANGEDPELFEIPPELILEVEMEH
;
A
#
# COMPACT_ATOMS: atom_id res chain seq x y z
N MET A 1 63.68 15.48 -27.69
CA MET A 1 63.43 14.15 -28.30
C MET A 1 64.00 13.10 -27.38
N GLY A 2 63.13 12.43 -26.62
CA GLY A 2 63.50 11.48 -25.57
C GLY A 2 63.82 10.09 -26.11
N LYS A 3 64.67 9.37 -25.37
CA LYS A 3 64.84 7.91 -25.44
C LYS A 3 64.75 7.34 -24.02
N ILE A 4 63.63 6.68 -23.79
CA ILE A 4 63.38 5.39 -23.13
C ILE A 4 64.48 4.90 -22.18
N ILE A 5 64.15 4.81 -20.89
CA ILE A 5 64.75 3.87 -19.94
C ILE A 5 63.60 3.03 -19.38
N HIS A 6 63.71 1.71 -19.56
CA HIS A 6 62.86 0.71 -18.92
C HIS A 6 63.25 0.59 -17.46
N ASP A 7 62.27 0.57 -16.57
CA ASP A 7 62.45 -0.04 -15.25
C ASP A 7 61.21 -0.84 -14.85
N ASN A 8 61.47 -1.98 -14.22
CA ASN A 8 60.54 -3.09 -14.09
C ASN A 8 60.23 -3.33 -12.60
N MET A 9 58.97 -3.65 -12.32
CA MET A 9 58.42 -4.29 -11.10
C MET A 9 58.25 -3.46 -9.81
N LYS A 10 56.99 -3.27 -9.38
CA LYS A 10 56.31 -4.12 -8.36
C LYS A 10 54.95 -3.51 -8.01
N GLU A 11 53.87 -4.20 -8.38
CA GLU A 11 52.51 -3.92 -7.92
C GLU A 11 52.38 -4.17 -6.42
N LEU A 12 51.80 -3.20 -5.69
CA LEU A 12 51.37 -3.34 -4.31
C LEU A 12 49.86 -3.70 -4.28
N PRO A 13 49.42 -4.62 -3.40
CA PRO A 13 48.11 -5.26 -3.55
C PRO A 13 46.98 -4.34 -3.07
N MET A 14 45.93 -4.25 -3.90
CA MET A 14 44.62 -3.72 -3.52
C MET A 14 44.03 -4.58 -2.39
N THR A 15 43.89 -3.99 -1.20
CA THR A 15 43.13 -4.55 -0.09
C THR A 15 41.65 -4.59 -0.46
N GLN A 16 41.19 -5.72 -1.00
CA GLN A 16 39.78 -6.03 -1.16
C GLN A 16 39.20 -6.34 0.22
N THR A 17 38.52 -5.37 0.83
CA THR A 17 37.66 -5.62 1.99
C THR A 17 36.48 -6.47 1.53
N LYS A 18 36.62 -7.78 1.69
CA LYS A 18 35.63 -8.79 1.34
C LYS A 18 34.46 -8.67 2.32
N VAL A 19 33.48 -7.83 2.00
CA VAL A 19 32.17 -7.86 2.66
C VAL A 19 31.58 -9.24 2.36
N MET A 20 31.51 -10.08 3.39
CA MET A 20 31.00 -11.43 3.30
C MET A 20 29.47 -11.34 3.14
N GLU A 21 29.01 -11.21 1.90
CA GLU A 21 27.62 -11.47 1.55
C GLU A 21 27.32 -12.92 1.93
N THR A 22 26.58 -13.13 3.02
CA THR A 22 25.86 -14.39 3.26
C THR A 22 24.80 -14.56 2.17
N ARG A 23 25.22 -15.02 0.99
CA ARG A 23 24.34 -15.50 -0.08
C ARG A 23 23.72 -16.81 0.36
N VAL A 24 22.59 -16.72 1.05
CA VAL A 24 21.66 -17.85 1.16
C VAL A 24 21.26 -18.22 -0.28
N SER A 25 21.56 -19.46 -0.67
CA SER A 25 21.35 -20.02 -2.01
C SER A 25 19.90 -19.80 -2.44
N ARG A 26 19.66 -18.86 -3.37
CA ARG A 26 18.38 -18.77 -4.06
C ARG A 26 18.31 -19.97 -5.00
N CYS A 27 17.31 -20.85 -4.81
CA CYS A 27 17.06 -21.93 -5.75
C CYS A 27 16.83 -21.30 -7.14
N PRO A 28 17.66 -21.58 -8.16
CA PRO A 28 17.62 -20.88 -9.45
C PRO A 28 16.49 -21.38 -10.38
N MET A 29 15.61 -22.25 -9.88
CA MET A 29 14.62 -22.94 -10.69
C MET A 29 13.29 -22.20 -10.74
N ALA A 30 12.71 -22.05 -11.92
CA ALA A 30 11.34 -21.56 -12.07
C ALA A 30 10.35 -22.50 -11.34
N ALA A 31 9.34 -21.94 -10.67
CA ALA A 31 8.30 -22.74 -10.04
C ALA A 31 7.28 -23.16 -11.10
N LYS A 32 7.04 -24.47 -11.26
CA LYS A 32 6.08 -24.99 -12.25
C LYS A 32 4.68 -25.08 -11.64
N MET A 33 3.73 -24.39 -12.24
CA MET A 33 2.31 -24.41 -11.88
C MET A 33 1.52 -25.20 -12.91
N LYS A 34 0.62 -26.07 -12.47
CA LYS A 34 -0.24 -26.89 -13.35
C LYS A 34 -1.71 -26.62 -13.05
N ASN A 35 -2.51 -26.40 -14.09
CA ASN A 35 -3.96 -26.45 -14.00
C ASN A 35 -4.40 -27.91 -14.21
N PHE A 36 -5.08 -28.50 -13.21
CA PHE A 36 -5.50 -29.90 -13.26
C PHE A 36 -6.77 -30.14 -14.09
N GLN A 37 -7.57 -29.10 -14.34
CA GLN A 37 -8.80 -29.20 -15.11
C GLN A 37 -8.53 -29.30 -16.62
N ASN A 38 -7.62 -28.46 -17.15
CA ASN A 38 -7.32 -28.41 -18.59
C ASN A 38 -5.90 -28.89 -18.94
N GLY A 39 -5.09 -29.27 -17.95
CA GLY A 39 -3.73 -29.76 -18.14
C GLY A 39 -2.67 -28.71 -18.47
N SER A 40 -3.04 -27.42 -18.60
CA SER A 40 -2.09 -26.35 -18.92
C SER A 40 -1.03 -26.20 -17.84
N SER A 41 0.16 -25.70 -18.21
CA SER A 41 1.26 -25.46 -17.28
C SER A 41 1.91 -24.12 -17.53
N HIS A 42 2.32 -23.46 -16.44
CA HIS A 42 3.00 -22.18 -16.44
C HIS A 42 4.28 -22.26 -15.59
N GLN A 43 5.24 -21.39 -15.87
CA GLN A 43 6.46 -21.25 -15.08
C GLN A 43 6.49 -19.86 -14.44
N ASP A 44 6.61 -19.82 -13.11
CA ASP A 44 6.78 -18.57 -12.36
C ASP A 44 8.27 -18.32 -12.14
N THR A 45 8.75 -17.20 -12.69
CA THR A 45 10.09 -16.63 -12.43
C THR A 45 10.00 -15.32 -11.66
N LEU A 46 8.81 -14.76 -11.47
CA LEU A 46 8.60 -13.47 -10.82
C LEU A 46 8.84 -13.58 -9.31
N TYR A 47 8.58 -14.75 -8.71
CA TYR A 47 8.78 -14.99 -7.28
C TYR A 47 10.21 -14.71 -6.79
N HIS A 48 11.22 -14.75 -7.67
CA HIS A 48 12.60 -14.37 -7.34
C HIS A 48 12.77 -12.90 -6.94
N ARG A 49 11.81 -12.04 -7.30
CA ARG A 49 11.76 -10.61 -6.93
C ARG A 49 10.96 -10.37 -5.64
N ALA A 50 10.37 -11.39 -5.04
CA ALA A 50 9.61 -11.23 -3.80
C ALA A 50 10.53 -10.70 -2.68
N VAL A 51 10.05 -9.71 -1.93
CA VAL A 51 10.71 -9.23 -0.72
C VAL A 51 10.78 -10.39 0.28
N LYS A 52 11.92 -10.55 0.95
CA LYS A 52 12.16 -11.62 1.93
C LYS A 52 11.29 -11.41 3.17
N ASN A 53 10.04 -11.82 3.12
CA ASN A 53 9.19 -11.98 4.29
C ASN A 53 8.30 -13.20 4.09
N GLN A 54 8.81 -14.38 4.44
CA GLN A 54 8.12 -15.64 4.20
C GLN A 54 7.15 -15.93 5.35
N LEU A 55 5.88 -16.10 5.00
CA LEU A 55 4.83 -16.60 5.88
C LEU A 55 5.17 -17.98 6.44
N CYS A 56 5.65 -18.86 5.57
CA CYS A 56 5.88 -20.26 5.89
C CYS A 56 7.34 -20.51 6.24
N LYS A 57 7.57 -21.46 7.16
CA LYS A 57 8.89 -22.02 7.48
C LYS A 57 9.06 -23.34 6.71
N PRO A 58 10.30 -23.85 6.52
CA PRO A 58 10.52 -25.12 5.79
C PRO A 58 9.73 -26.32 6.33
N LYS A 59 9.40 -26.32 7.63
CA LYS A 59 8.65 -27.39 8.31
C LYS A 59 7.18 -27.05 8.61
N MET A 60 6.71 -25.83 8.31
CA MET A 60 5.39 -25.37 8.72
C MET A 60 4.81 -24.38 7.71
N CYS A 61 3.63 -24.72 7.17
CA CYS A 61 2.87 -23.84 6.30
C CYS A 61 1.86 -23.03 7.11
N GLU A 62 1.95 -21.71 7.02
CA GLU A 62 1.01 -20.77 7.66
C GLU A 62 0.06 -20.12 6.63
N GLY A 63 -0.12 -20.75 5.47
CA GLY A 63 -0.87 -20.18 4.35
C GLY A 63 -2.35 -19.89 4.61
N SER A 64 -2.95 -20.54 5.61
CA SER A 64 -4.35 -20.34 6.01
C SER A 64 -4.55 -19.31 7.12
N ILE A 65 -3.48 -18.71 7.65
CA ILE A 65 -3.62 -17.65 8.66
C ILE A 65 -4.20 -16.39 8.00
N MET A 66 -5.32 -15.89 8.54
CA MET A 66 -6.04 -14.74 7.98
C MET A 66 -5.21 -13.45 8.06
N ASN A 67 -4.67 -13.12 9.23
CA ASN A 67 -3.92 -11.88 9.47
C ASN A 67 -2.50 -12.17 9.97
N PRO A 68 -1.63 -12.71 9.12
CA PRO A 68 -0.26 -13.03 9.51
C PRO A 68 0.55 -11.74 9.68
N LYS A 69 1.39 -11.70 10.72
CA LYS A 69 2.20 -10.51 11.07
C LYS A 69 3.09 -10.04 9.91
N THR A 70 3.52 -10.94 9.03
CA THR A 70 4.36 -10.61 7.86
C THR A 70 3.64 -9.78 6.79
N LEU A 71 2.30 -9.81 6.75
CA LEU A 71 1.47 -8.98 5.87
C LEU A 71 0.93 -7.72 6.56
N MET A 72 1.19 -7.56 7.86
CA MET A 72 0.77 -6.38 8.63
C MET A 72 1.91 -5.35 8.68
N ARG A 73 1.55 -4.07 8.58
CA ARG A 73 2.46 -2.95 8.79
C ARG A 73 1.94 -2.13 9.97
N SER A 74 2.65 -2.18 11.08
CA SER A 74 2.34 -1.38 12.28
C SER A 74 2.96 0.01 12.17
N SER A 75 2.54 0.95 13.02
CA SER A 75 3.29 2.19 13.23
C SER A 75 4.70 1.82 13.69
N PRO A 76 5.74 2.12 12.90
CA PRO A 76 7.09 1.73 13.25
C PRO A 76 7.53 2.55 14.47
N VAL A 77 8.25 1.92 15.39
CA VAL A 77 8.78 2.59 16.60
C VAL A 77 9.78 3.70 16.23
N SER A 78 10.38 3.62 15.03
CA SER A 78 11.25 4.63 14.45
C SER A 78 11.13 4.64 12.92
N PRO A 79 11.44 5.76 12.25
CA PRO A 79 11.56 5.78 10.78
C PRO A 79 12.52 4.69 10.27
N PRO A 80 12.31 4.17 9.04
CA PRO A 80 13.28 3.26 8.42
C PRO A 80 14.63 3.95 8.28
N SER A 81 15.72 3.17 8.32
CA SER A 81 17.05 3.74 8.12
C SER A 81 17.19 4.33 6.71
N THR A 82 17.97 5.40 6.56
CA THR A 82 18.21 6.09 5.28
C THR A 82 18.66 5.10 4.19
N ASN A 83 19.53 4.14 4.53
CA ASN A 83 20.02 3.12 3.60
C ASN A 83 18.92 2.15 3.14
N GLU A 84 18.04 1.71 4.04
CA GLU A 84 16.92 0.84 3.70
C GLU A 84 15.89 1.57 2.84
N LEU A 85 15.62 2.85 3.15
CA LEU A 85 14.73 3.69 2.35
C LEU A 85 15.31 3.93 0.96
N LEU A 86 16.58 4.31 0.85
CA LEU A 86 17.27 4.54 -0.41
C LEU A 86 17.24 3.29 -1.30
N THR A 87 17.51 2.11 -0.73
CA THR A 87 17.48 0.84 -1.47
C THR A 87 16.08 0.58 -2.05
N GLN A 88 15.03 0.79 -1.26
CA GLN A 88 13.64 0.60 -1.71
C GLN A 88 13.22 1.66 -2.73
N ALA A 89 13.62 2.92 -2.53
CA ALA A 89 13.33 4.01 -3.44
C ALA A 89 13.96 3.78 -4.82
N ILE A 90 15.25 3.43 -4.86
CA ILE A 90 15.95 3.10 -6.11
C ILE A 90 15.29 1.90 -6.82
N ASP A 91 14.91 0.84 -6.09
CA ASP A 91 14.21 -0.29 -6.70
C ASP A 91 12.86 0.12 -7.30
N PHE A 92 12.08 0.93 -6.58
CA PHE A 92 10.81 1.45 -7.09
C PHE A 92 10.98 2.34 -8.33
N ILE A 93 11.92 3.29 -8.31
CA ILE A 93 12.21 4.15 -9.47
C ILE A 93 12.69 3.30 -10.67
N ASN A 94 13.52 2.29 -10.44
CA ASN A 94 13.92 1.34 -11.48
C ASN A 94 12.71 0.58 -12.05
N GLN A 95 11.76 0.16 -11.23
CA GLN A 95 10.53 -0.50 -11.71
C GLN A 95 9.67 0.46 -12.55
N TYR A 96 9.54 1.71 -12.11
CA TYR A 96 8.81 2.74 -12.84
C TYR A 96 9.41 2.99 -14.23
N TYR A 97 10.71 3.26 -14.31
CA TYR A 97 11.36 3.54 -15.60
C TYR A 97 11.44 2.32 -16.52
N LYS A 98 11.53 1.10 -15.98
CA LYS A 98 11.45 -0.15 -16.77
C LYS A 98 10.05 -0.40 -17.35
N SER A 99 9.02 0.29 -16.87
CA SER A 99 7.65 0.12 -17.36
C SER A 99 7.39 0.85 -18.68
N PHE A 100 8.23 1.82 -19.05
CA PHE A 100 8.11 2.53 -20.32
C PHE A 100 8.45 1.63 -21.50
N LYS A 101 7.71 1.77 -22.61
CA LYS A 101 8.01 1.09 -23.86
C LYS A 101 9.33 1.58 -24.49
N THR A 102 9.62 2.86 -24.33
CA THR A 102 10.85 3.50 -24.80
C THR A 102 11.73 3.84 -23.60
N SER A 103 13.00 3.45 -23.66
CA SER A 103 13.95 3.73 -22.58
C SER A 103 14.22 5.24 -22.47
N LYS A 104 14.28 5.73 -21.24
CA LYS A 104 14.50 7.14 -20.88
C LYS A 104 15.70 7.25 -19.93
N ILE A 105 16.87 6.87 -20.43
CA ILE A 105 18.07 6.64 -19.61
C ILE A 105 18.48 7.90 -18.83
N ASP A 106 18.54 9.06 -19.49
CA ASP A 106 18.97 10.30 -18.85
C ASP A 106 17.98 10.78 -17.78
N GLU A 107 16.68 10.73 -18.08
CA GLU A 107 15.62 11.05 -17.09
C GLU A 107 15.65 10.07 -15.90
N HIS A 108 15.89 8.79 -16.16
CA HIS A 108 15.98 7.75 -15.13
C HIS A 108 17.16 8.01 -14.19
N LEU A 109 18.35 8.25 -14.74
CA LEU A 109 19.55 8.54 -13.95
C LEU A 109 19.41 9.85 -13.17
N ALA A 110 18.83 10.89 -13.78
CA ALA A 110 18.56 12.15 -13.11
C ALA A 110 17.60 11.96 -11.92
N ARG A 111 16.51 11.19 -12.11
CA ARG A 111 15.54 10.94 -11.04
C ARG A 111 16.11 10.09 -9.91
N VAL A 112 16.97 9.11 -10.22
CA VAL A 112 17.68 8.33 -9.17
C VAL A 112 18.55 9.24 -8.32
N ASN A 113 19.31 10.16 -8.93
CA ASN A 113 20.15 11.11 -8.20
C ASN A 113 19.32 12.11 -7.39
N GLU A 114 18.22 12.62 -7.94
CA GLU A 114 17.30 13.52 -7.25
C GLU A 114 16.73 12.88 -5.98
N VAL A 115 16.22 11.65 -6.09
CA VAL A 115 15.66 10.90 -4.96
C VAL A 115 16.73 10.59 -3.91
N ALA A 116 17.94 10.21 -4.34
CA ALA A 116 19.04 9.96 -3.41
C ALA A 116 19.41 11.23 -2.62
N ASN A 117 19.56 12.36 -3.31
CA ASN A 117 19.87 13.64 -2.69
C ASN A 117 18.75 14.12 -1.74
N GLU A 118 17.48 13.93 -2.10
CA GLU A 118 16.34 14.31 -1.25
C GLU A 118 16.29 13.47 0.04
N ILE A 119 16.55 12.16 -0.07
CA ILE A 119 16.65 11.24 1.07
C ILE A 119 17.81 11.63 1.98
N ASP A 120 18.98 11.92 1.42
CA ASP A 120 20.15 12.33 2.20
C ASP A 120 19.92 13.68 2.91
N ALA A 121 19.23 14.62 2.27
CA ALA A 121 18.99 15.96 2.82
C ALA A 121 17.84 16.01 3.84
N THR A 122 16.78 15.20 3.65
CA THR A 122 15.52 15.34 4.42
C THR A 122 15.14 14.10 5.22
N GLY A 123 15.81 12.97 4.99
CA GLY A 123 15.44 11.66 5.56
C GLY A 123 14.27 10.97 4.85
N SER A 124 13.71 11.56 3.79
CA SER A 124 12.60 11.02 3.00
C SER A 124 12.65 11.53 1.55
N TYR A 125 11.68 11.15 0.72
CA TYR A 125 11.47 11.75 -0.58
C TYR A 125 9.98 11.84 -0.94
N GLN A 126 9.66 12.63 -1.97
CA GLN A 126 8.33 12.75 -2.53
C GLN A 126 8.21 12.10 -3.90
N LEU A 127 7.15 11.31 -4.08
CA LEU A 127 6.80 10.78 -5.40
C LEU A 127 6.24 11.87 -6.30
N THR A 128 6.52 11.78 -7.60
CA THR A 128 5.73 12.50 -8.59
C THR A 128 4.31 11.92 -8.67
N LEU A 129 3.35 12.66 -9.23
CA LEU A 129 1.99 12.15 -9.44
C LEU A 129 1.97 10.86 -10.28
N GLN A 130 2.87 10.78 -11.26
CA GLN A 130 2.91 9.67 -12.21
C GLN A 130 3.51 8.42 -11.57
N GLU A 131 4.53 8.61 -10.73
CA GLU A 131 5.08 7.56 -9.88
C GLU A 131 4.03 7.07 -8.88
N LEU A 132 3.29 7.98 -8.23
CA LEU A 132 2.22 7.61 -7.31
C LEU A 132 1.14 6.76 -8.00
N ALA A 133 0.68 7.20 -9.17
CA ALA A 133 -0.34 6.47 -9.93
C ALA A 133 0.16 5.09 -10.39
N PHE A 134 1.42 5.00 -10.81
CA PHE A 134 2.07 3.72 -11.11
C PHE A 134 2.13 2.81 -9.88
N GLY A 135 2.59 3.34 -8.74
CA GLY A 135 2.70 2.60 -7.48
C GLY A 135 1.36 2.05 -7.01
N ALA A 136 0.30 2.85 -7.04
CA ALA A 136 -1.05 2.43 -6.67
C ALA A 136 -1.57 1.28 -7.54
N LYS A 137 -1.42 1.38 -8.87
CA LYS A 137 -1.83 0.33 -9.82
C LYS A 137 -1.02 -0.95 -9.62
N GLN A 138 0.29 -0.82 -9.42
CA GLN A 138 1.17 -1.97 -9.18
C GLN A 138 0.87 -2.63 -7.83
N ALA A 139 0.53 -1.87 -6.79
CA ALA A 139 0.11 -2.42 -5.50
C ALA A 139 -1.17 -3.27 -5.65
N TRP A 140 -2.17 -2.80 -6.39
CA TRP A 140 -3.38 -3.59 -6.67
C TRP A 140 -3.06 -4.85 -7.49
N ARG A 141 -2.28 -4.73 -8.57
CA ARG A 141 -1.81 -5.87 -9.37
C ARG A 141 -1.11 -6.93 -8.51
N ASN A 142 -0.34 -6.49 -7.53
CA ASN A 142 0.45 -7.34 -6.66
C ASN A 142 -0.32 -7.82 -5.41
N ALA A 143 -1.61 -7.52 -5.25
CA ALA A 143 -2.42 -7.97 -4.11
C ALA A 143 -2.86 -9.44 -4.30
N PRO A 144 -2.22 -10.43 -3.64
CA PRO A 144 -2.44 -11.85 -3.96
C PRO A 144 -3.85 -12.34 -3.61
N ARG A 145 -4.54 -11.65 -2.70
CA ARG A 145 -5.90 -11.98 -2.24
C ARG A 145 -7.02 -11.36 -3.09
N CYS A 146 -6.70 -10.55 -4.10
CA CYS A 146 -7.71 -9.91 -4.95
C CYS A 146 -7.99 -10.74 -6.22
N ILE A 147 -9.22 -11.20 -6.41
CA ILE A 147 -9.62 -11.92 -7.62
C ILE A 147 -9.84 -10.98 -8.83
N GLY A 148 -10.29 -9.75 -8.59
CA GLY A 148 -10.60 -8.74 -9.62
C GLY A 148 -9.40 -8.05 -10.27
N ARG A 149 -8.19 -8.61 -10.17
CA ARG A 149 -6.95 -7.98 -10.64
C ARG A 149 -6.87 -7.77 -12.15
N ILE A 150 -7.76 -8.34 -12.96
CA ILE A 150 -7.79 -8.07 -14.41
C ILE A 150 -7.99 -6.57 -14.71
N GLN A 151 -8.62 -5.82 -13.80
CA GLN A 151 -8.89 -4.39 -13.92
C GLN A 151 -7.74 -3.48 -13.42
N TRP A 152 -6.62 -4.05 -12.96
CA TRP A 152 -5.58 -3.31 -12.22
C TRP A 152 -5.06 -2.02 -12.87
N SER A 153 -5.03 -1.96 -14.20
CA SER A 153 -4.57 -0.78 -14.95
C SER A 153 -5.63 0.32 -15.05
N ASN A 154 -6.90 -0.01 -14.87
CA ASN A 154 -8.05 0.89 -14.90
C ASN A 154 -8.43 1.33 -13.47
N LEU A 155 -7.55 2.12 -12.86
CA LEU A 155 -7.72 2.68 -11.52
C LEU A 155 -7.58 4.20 -11.60
N GLN A 156 -8.61 4.92 -11.14
CA GLN A 156 -8.53 6.36 -10.91
C GLN A 156 -7.75 6.63 -9.62
N VAL A 157 -6.79 7.55 -9.66
CA VAL A 157 -6.00 7.95 -8.50
C VAL A 157 -6.30 9.40 -8.19
N PHE A 158 -6.80 9.67 -6.98
CA PHE A 158 -6.96 11.01 -6.43
C PHE A 158 -5.79 11.33 -5.52
N ASP A 159 -5.02 12.36 -5.87
CA ASP A 159 -3.89 12.82 -5.07
C ASP A 159 -4.38 13.79 -3.99
N ALA A 160 -4.46 13.29 -2.75
CA ALA A 160 -4.83 14.06 -1.57
C ALA A 160 -3.63 14.25 -0.63
N ARG A 161 -2.39 14.13 -1.12
CA ARG A 161 -1.17 14.25 -0.29
C ARG A 161 -0.93 15.65 0.29
N LYS A 162 -1.68 16.65 -0.17
CA LYS A 162 -1.67 18.02 0.38
C LYS A 162 -2.77 18.27 1.41
N CYS A 163 -3.60 17.25 1.71
CA CYS A 163 -4.64 17.31 2.74
C CYS A 163 -4.02 17.57 4.12
N ARG A 164 -4.68 18.40 4.92
CA ARG A 164 -4.18 18.83 6.25
C ARG A 164 -5.14 18.54 7.39
N THR A 165 -6.44 18.44 7.11
CA THR A 165 -7.48 18.34 8.16
C THR A 165 -8.45 17.20 7.91
N SER A 166 -9.13 16.73 8.95
CA SER A 166 -10.14 15.66 8.84
C SER A 166 -11.33 16.10 7.97
N LYS A 167 -11.66 17.38 7.99
CA LYS A 167 -12.67 17.98 7.10
C LYS A 167 -12.27 17.91 5.62
N GLU A 168 -11.02 18.19 5.29
CA GLU A 168 -10.51 18.01 3.93
C GLU A 168 -10.51 16.52 3.54
N MET A 169 -10.12 15.61 4.46
CA MET A 169 -10.22 14.17 4.23
C MET A 169 -11.65 13.77 3.88
N PHE A 170 -12.63 14.23 4.65
CA PHE A 170 -14.04 13.98 4.40
C PHE A 170 -14.49 14.46 3.01
N GLN A 171 -14.09 15.66 2.59
CA GLN A 171 -14.39 16.18 1.26
C GLN A 171 -13.78 15.33 0.13
N PHE A 172 -12.54 14.87 0.30
CA PHE A 172 -11.89 13.95 -0.64
C PHE A 172 -12.61 12.60 -0.70
N LEU A 173 -13.07 12.06 0.43
CA LEU A 173 -13.81 10.81 0.51
C LEU A 173 -15.22 10.92 -0.09
N CYS A 174 -15.93 12.03 0.11
CA CYS A 174 -17.21 12.30 -0.55
C CYS A 174 -17.04 12.38 -2.07
N SER A 175 -16.00 13.07 -2.55
CA SER A 175 -15.67 13.14 -3.98
C SER A 175 -15.31 11.76 -4.55
N HIS A 176 -14.59 10.95 -3.78
CA HIS A 176 -14.27 9.58 -4.11
C HIS A 176 -15.54 8.72 -4.25
N LEU A 177 -16.44 8.74 -3.26
CA LEU A 177 -17.70 8.00 -3.29
C LEU A 177 -18.54 8.40 -4.49
N LYS A 178 -18.73 9.71 -4.72
CA LYS A 178 -19.46 10.22 -5.89
C LYS A 178 -18.86 9.70 -7.21
N PHE A 179 -17.55 9.74 -7.34
CA PHE A 179 -16.86 9.25 -8.54
C PHE A 179 -17.00 7.73 -8.70
N ALA A 180 -16.78 6.97 -7.63
CA ALA A 180 -16.75 5.52 -7.64
C ALA A 180 -18.14 4.93 -7.84
N THR A 181 -19.18 5.51 -7.23
CA THR A 181 -20.57 5.06 -7.35
C THR A 181 -21.15 5.31 -8.74
N ASN A 182 -20.93 6.51 -9.32
CA ASN A 182 -21.26 6.83 -10.72
C ASN A 182 -22.66 6.34 -11.18
N GLY A 183 -23.69 6.59 -10.37
CA GLY A 183 -25.07 6.17 -10.68
C GLY A 183 -25.27 4.66 -10.82
N GLY A 184 -24.43 3.85 -10.16
CA GLY A 184 -24.45 2.39 -10.22
C GLY A 184 -23.45 1.78 -11.21
N ASN A 185 -22.90 2.56 -12.15
CA ASN A 185 -21.85 2.10 -13.04
C ASN A 185 -20.46 2.26 -12.39
N LEU A 186 -20.17 1.35 -11.45
CA LEU A 186 -19.04 1.47 -10.53
C LEU A 186 -17.68 1.66 -11.23
N ARG A 187 -16.86 2.56 -10.69
CA ARG A 187 -15.49 2.82 -11.15
C ARG A 187 -14.49 2.61 -10.03
N SER A 188 -13.43 1.86 -10.33
CA SER A 188 -12.34 1.64 -9.36
C SER A 188 -11.55 2.92 -9.15
N ALA A 189 -11.42 3.34 -7.89
CA ALA A 189 -10.67 4.52 -7.50
C ALA A 189 -9.87 4.29 -6.21
N ILE A 190 -8.84 5.10 -6.00
CA ILE A 190 -8.10 5.22 -4.74
C ILE A 190 -7.83 6.69 -4.46
N THR A 191 -7.99 7.11 -3.20
CA THR A 191 -7.56 8.42 -2.71
C THR A 191 -6.34 8.25 -1.84
N VAL A 192 -5.25 8.94 -2.15
CA VAL A 192 -3.99 8.82 -1.41
C VAL A 192 -3.76 10.06 -0.56
N PHE A 193 -3.87 9.90 0.75
CA PHE A 193 -3.58 10.91 1.77
C PHE A 193 -2.07 11.06 2.03
N PRO A 194 -1.62 12.05 2.82
CA PRO A 194 -0.22 12.25 3.12
C PRO A 194 0.48 10.99 3.63
N GLN A 195 1.72 10.79 3.19
CA GLN A 195 2.53 9.66 3.66
C GLN A 195 2.91 9.85 5.13
N ARG A 196 3.12 8.73 5.83
CA ARG A 196 3.66 8.74 7.20
C ARG A 196 5.03 9.44 7.23
N THR A 197 5.25 10.21 8.30
CA THR A 197 6.52 10.88 8.60
C THR A 197 7.20 10.20 9.80
N ASP A 198 7.00 10.72 11.00
CA ASP A 198 7.58 10.27 12.27
C ASP A 198 6.73 9.22 13.00
N GLY A 199 5.58 8.83 12.42
CA GLY A 199 4.62 7.90 13.00
C GLY A 199 3.66 8.53 14.00
N GLN A 200 3.84 9.82 14.33
CA GLN A 200 2.95 10.58 15.21
C GLN A 200 1.94 11.39 14.42
N HIS A 201 2.25 11.76 13.17
CA HIS A 201 1.40 12.59 12.31
C HIS A 201 0.64 11.80 11.24
N ASP A 202 0.13 10.62 11.61
CA ASP A 202 -0.56 9.74 10.67
C ASP A 202 -1.92 10.30 10.22
N PHE A 203 -2.26 10.03 8.96
CA PHE A 203 -3.60 10.21 8.41
C PHE A 203 -4.30 8.86 8.34
N ARG A 204 -5.43 8.70 9.03
CA ARG A 204 -6.14 7.42 9.17
C ARG A 204 -7.63 7.58 8.97
N VAL A 205 -8.21 6.66 8.20
CA VAL A 205 -9.65 6.36 8.25
C VAL A 205 -9.77 5.18 9.20
N TRP A 206 -10.47 5.34 10.32
CA TRP A 206 -10.60 4.28 11.32
C TRP A 206 -11.57 3.18 10.86
N ASN A 207 -12.57 3.55 10.07
CA ASN A 207 -13.50 2.61 9.47
C ASN A 207 -12.76 1.57 8.61
N SER A 208 -13.16 0.30 8.70
CA SER A 208 -12.59 -0.77 7.86
C SER A 208 -13.00 -0.65 6.38
N GLN A 209 -14.14 -0.02 6.10
CA GLN A 209 -14.67 0.29 4.76
C GLN A 209 -15.41 1.63 4.84
N LEU A 210 -15.50 2.37 3.72
CA LEU A 210 -16.15 3.69 3.72
C LEU A 210 -17.66 3.61 4.00
N ILE A 211 -18.33 2.56 3.54
CA ILE A 211 -19.75 2.31 3.78
C ILE A 211 -19.86 0.95 4.47
N ARG A 212 -20.37 0.94 5.70
CA ARG A 212 -20.79 -0.25 6.45
C ARG A 212 -22.01 0.09 7.29
N TYR A 213 -22.82 -0.92 7.59
CA TYR A 213 -23.93 -0.79 8.53
C TYR A 213 -23.46 -0.97 9.97
N ALA A 214 -24.09 -0.24 10.89
CA ALA A 214 -23.86 -0.33 12.32
C ALA A 214 -24.33 -1.67 12.91
N GLY A 215 -23.82 -2.00 14.09
CA GLY A 215 -24.26 -3.15 14.89
C GLY A 215 -24.48 -2.72 16.33
N TYR A 216 -25.64 -3.05 16.90
CA TYR A 216 -26.04 -2.63 18.25
C TYR A 216 -26.28 -3.84 19.14
N GLN A 217 -25.54 -3.94 20.24
CA GLN A 217 -25.80 -4.94 21.27
C GLN A 217 -26.90 -4.44 22.20
N MET A 218 -28.02 -5.16 22.26
CA MET A 218 -29.17 -4.83 23.10
C MET A 218 -29.03 -5.45 24.49
N GLU A 219 -29.75 -4.91 25.48
CA GLU A 219 -29.73 -5.39 26.88
C GLU A 219 -30.08 -6.88 27.03
N ASN A 220 -30.93 -7.40 26.15
CA ASN A 220 -31.33 -8.82 26.13
C ASN A 220 -30.32 -9.75 25.43
N GLY A 221 -29.16 -9.24 25.04
CA GLY A 221 -28.10 -9.97 24.34
C GLY A 221 -28.33 -10.14 22.83
N ARG A 222 -29.46 -9.67 22.28
CA ARG A 222 -29.69 -9.65 20.83
C ARG A 222 -28.84 -8.55 20.18
N ILE A 223 -28.40 -8.79 18.95
CA ILE A 223 -27.75 -7.77 18.12
C ILE A 223 -28.73 -7.30 17.03
N ILE A 224 -28.81 -5.97 16.81
CA ILE A 224 -29.49 -5.35 15.67
C ILE A 224 -28.43 -4.85 14.69
N GLY A 225 -28.66 -5.02 13.39
CA GLY A 225 -27.71 -4.62 12.34
C GLY A 225 -26.61 -5.65 12.10
N ASP A 226 -25.39 -5.18 11.79
CA ASP A 226 -24.23 -6.02 11.45
C ASP A 226 -23.40 -6.38 12.70
N PRO A 227 -23.40 -7.66 13.15
CA PRO A 227 -22.67 -8.08 14.34
C PRO A 227 -21.15 -7.85 14.28
N SER A 228 -20.58 -7.79 13.08
CA SER A 228 -19.14 -7.57 12.92
C SER A 228 -18.70 -6.13 13.21
N ASN A 229 -19.65 -5.21 13.38
CA ASN A 229 -19.39 -3.79 13.62
C ASN A 229 -19.79 -3.32 15.02
N VAL A 230 -20.20 -4.20 15.94
CA VAL A 230 -20.65 -3.79 17.29
C VAL A 230 -19.61 -2.93 18.00
N GLU A 231 -18.37 -3.41 18.10
CA GLU A 231 -17.27 -2.68 18.76
C GLU A 231 -17.03 -1.30 18.11
N PHE A 232 -17.00 -1.25 16.78
CA PHE A 232 -16.78 0.01 16.07
C PHE A 232 -17.97 0.98 16.20
N THR A 233 -19.19 0.44 16.26
CA THR A 233 -20.41 1.23 16.46
C THR A 233 -20.39 1.90 17.84
N GLU A 234 -19.96 1.18 18.87
CA GLU A 234 -19.79 1.73 20.22
C GLU A 234 -18.79 2.89 20.24
N ILE A 235 -17.68 2.78 19.51
CA ILE A 235 -16.71 3.88 19.35
C ILE A 235 -17.36 5.10 18.69
N CYS A 236 -18.17 4.91 17.63
CA CYS A 236 -18.91 6.01 17.02
C CYS A 236 -19.82 6.72 18.03
N VAL A 237 -20.57 5.95 18.84
CA VAL A 237 -21.48 6.51 19.86
C VAL A 237 -20.71 7.26 20.95
N GLN A 238 -19.57 6.72 21.41
CA GLN A 238 -18.70 7.38 22.39
C GLN A 238 -18.13 8.71 21.86
N LEU A 239 -17.89 8.81 20.55
CA LEU A 239 -17.46 10.04 19.88
C LEU A 239 -18.62 11.00 19.53
N GLY A 240 -19.84 10.73 20.04
CA GLY A 240 -20.99 11.62 19.93
C GLY A 240 -21.95 11.31 18.79
N TRP A 241 -21.79 10.18 18.08
CA TRP A 241 -22.80 9.74 17.12
C TRP A 241 -24.10 9.33 17.83
N THR A 242 -25.24 9.76 17.30
CA THR A 242 -26.55 9.37 17.83
C THR A 242 -27.03 8.09 17.13
N PRO A 243 -27.07 6.94 17.82
CA PRO A 243 -27.48 5.68 17.22
C PRO A 243 -28.98 5.70 16.88
N LYS A 244 -29.35 5.12 15.73
CA LYS A 244 -30.75 5.06 15.26
C LYS A 244 -31.41 3.71 15.54
N TYR A 245 -30.62 2.69 15.91
CA TYR A 245 -31.08 1.33 16.22
C TYR A 245 -31.86 0.63 15.08
N GLY A 246 -31.59 1.01 13.83
CA GLY A 246 -32.06 0.35 12.62
C GLY A 246 -31.17 -0.80 12.18
N SER A 247 -31.72 -1.71 11.36
CA SER A 247 -30.96 -2.86 10.83
C SER A 247 -29.91 -2.49 9.77
N PHE A 248 -30.05 -1.31 9.14
CA PHE A 248 -29.23 -0.86 8.02
C PHE A 248 -28.80 0.59 8.20
N ASP A 249 -28.45 0.98 9.42
CA ASP A 249 -27.93 2.32 9.68
C ASP A 249 -26.48 2.43 9.18
N VAL A 250 -26.22 3.28 8.19
CA VAL A 250 -24.85 3.51 7.71
C VAL A 250 -24.05 4.24 8.78
N LEU A 251 -22.87 3.70 9.11
CA LEU A 251 -21.94 4.27 10.07
C LEU A 251 -21.35 5.60 9.57
N PRO A 252 -21.07 6.56 10.47
CA PRO A 252 -20.30 7.75 10.13
C PRO A 252 -18.83 7.38 9.86
N LEU A 253 -18.10 8.28 9.22
CA LEU A 253 -16.66 8.18 9.08
C LEU A 253 -15.98 8.77 10.33
N ILE A 254 -15.04 8.02 10.89
CA ILE A 254 -14.12 8.49 11.93
C ILE A 254 -12.76 8.75 11.25
N LEU A 255 -12.40 10.02 11.15
CA LEU A 255 -11.26 10.49 10.37
C LEU A 255 -10.24 11.15 11.29
N GLN A 256 -9.00 10.71 11.17
CA GLN A 256 -7.86 11.27 11.89
C GLN A 256 -6.90 11.90 10.89
N ALA A 257 -6.64 13.19 11.05
CA ALA A 257 -5.67 13.93 10.26
C ALA A 257 -4.46 14.31 11.13
N ASN A 258 -3.26 14.18 10.56
CA ASN A 258 -2.02 14.69 11.14
C ASN A 258 -1.76 14.24 12.60
N GLY A 259 -2.23 13.05 12.99
CA GLY A 259 -2.05 12.53 14.35
C GLY A 259 -2.96 13.12 15.42
N GLU A 260 -3.85 14.04 15.07
CA GLU A 260 -4.79 14.66 16.01
C GLU A 260 -5.86 13.66 16.47
N ASP A 261 -6.71 14.07 17.42
CA ASP A 261 -7.86 13.26 17.82
C ASP A 261 -8.82 13.09 16.63
N PRO A 262 -9.46 11.91 16.49
CA PRO A 262 -10.33 11.65 15.35
C PRO A 262 -11.62 12.47 15.42
N GLU A 263 -12.09 12.92 14.26
CA GLU A 263 -13.35 13.63 14.09
C GLU A 263 -14.39 12.77 13.37
N LEU A 264 -15.67 12.98 13.71
CA LEU A 264 -16.80 12.22 13.19
C LEU A 264 -17.53 12.98 12.08
N PHE A 265 -17.80 12.30 10.96
CA PHE A 265 -18.53 12.86 9.82
C PHE A 265 -19.59 11.90 9.29
N GLU A 266 -20.85 12.35 9.25
CA GLU A 266 -21.91 11.59 8.57
C GLU A 266 -21.81 11.75 7.05
N ILE A 267 -21.87 10.63 6.33
CA ILE A 267 -21.85 10.63 4.86
C ILE A 267 -23.22 11.15 4.36
N PRO A 268 -23.25 12.12 3.42
CA PRO A 268 -24.50 12.58 2.84
C PRO A 268 -25.26 11.40 2.21
N PRO A 269 -26.55 11.18 2.56
CA PRO A 269 -27.30 10.02 2.09
C PRO A 269 -27.32 9.85 0.58
N GLU A 270 -27.30 10.95 -0.18
CA GLU A 270 -27.29 10.93 -1.65
C GLU A 270 -26.01 10.36 -2.27
N LEU A 271 -24.94 10.17 -1.49
CA LEU A 271 -23.70 9.52 -1.94
C LEU A 271 -23.71 8.01 -1.70
N ILE A 272 -24.71 7.51 -0.97
CA ILE A 272 -24.86 6.11 -0.61
C ILE A 272 -25.87 5.49 -1.57
N LEU A 273 -25.40 4.62 -2.45
CA LEU A 273 -26.25 3.81 -3.30
C LEU A 273 -26.55 2.49 -2.59
N GLU A 274 -27.83 2.23 -2.32
CA GLU A 274 -28.32 0.97 -1.75
C GLU A 274 -29.17 0.22 -2.79
N VAL A 275 -29.25 -1.10 -2.65
CA VAL A 275 -30.04 -1.97 -3.52
C VAL A 275 -30.96 -2.79 -2.65
N GLU A 276 -32.27 -2.59 -2.81
CA GLU A 276 -33.28 -3.45 -2.19
C GLU A 276 -33.24 -4.84 -2.80
N MET A 277 -33.24 -5.86 -1.95
CA MET A 277 -33.11 -7.25 -2.38
C MET A 277 -34.50 -7.83 -2.63
N GLU A 278 -34.75 -8.25 -3.87
CA GLU A 278 -35.97 -8.95 -4.29
C GLU A 278 -35.61 -10.32 -4.91
N HIS A 279 -36.57 -11.25 -4.95
CA HIS A 279 -36.42 -12.57 -5.56
C HIS A 279 -37.45 -12.79 -6.66
#